data_AF-A0A423WMI5-F1
#
_entry.id   AF-A0A423WMI5-F1
#
_cell.length_a   1.000
_cell.length_b   1.000
_cell.length_c   1.000
_cell.angle_alpha   90.00
_cell.angle_beta   90.00
_cell.angle_gamma   90.00
#
_symmetry.space_group_name_H-M   'P 1'
#
loop_
_entity.id
_entity.type
_entity.pdbx_description
1 polymer ?
#
loop_
_entity_poly.entity_id
_entity_poly.type
_entity_poly.pdbx_seq_one_letter_code
_entity_poly.pdbx_strand_id
1 'polypeptide(L)'
;MHVSPSTLTALILSILGSITVSAAGTSNDGIPEASMYTDSNTNMTFLGYANAGFHFGMVLPSDPKDDLIIQLVSPLKDGGGWGGIDFGEYMTGHLILAAWPQNAKDNTVMISPRIATGYEISNGANLYKANPITITQIPDGTFVNDTHVSATFVCGGCLNSDSFGASDKTATFSYAYAYDPVDDPSDVDTKLSDHTANGEPYGPFHVTVARAESSDFDHGGEWHCDWDGDCECWCVVYGDRCCGGGNWLEFKLWIVIVRK
;
A
#
# COMPACT_ATOMS: atom_id res chain seq x y z
N MET A 1 -16.52 55.97 1.26
CA MET A 1 -15.43 55.24 0.57
C MET A 1 -14.87 54.27 1.60
N HIS A 2 -15.32 53.01 1.54
CA HIS A 2 -14.90 51.94 2.44
C HIS A 2 -13.99 51.05 1.61
N VAL A 3 -12.72 50.94 1.99
CA VAL A 3 -11.76 50.04 1.34
C VAL A 3 -11.44 48.96 2.38
N SER A 4 -11.93 47.75 2.16
CA SER A 4 -11.56 46.58 2.96
C SER A 4 -10.25 45.97 2.44
N PRO A 5 -9.39 45.44 3.32
CA PRO A 5 -8.11 44.87 2.92
C PRO A 5 -8.17 43.36 2.67
N SER A 6 -7.13 42.88 1.99
CA SER A 6 -6.46 41.57 2.10
C SER A 6 -7.26 40.31 1.71
N THR A 7 -7.08 39.87 0.46
CA THR A 7 -7.06 38.44 0.12
C THR A 7 -5.60 37.97 0.14
N LEU A 8 -5.20 37.29 1.22
CA LEU A 8 -4.04 36.40 1.19
C LEU A 8 -4.41 35.20 0.32
N THR A 9 -3.81 35.10 -0.86
CA THR A 9 -3.82 33.86 -1.65
C THR A 9 -2.79 32.93 -1.02
N ALA A 10 -3.26 31.95 -0.23
CA ALA A 10 -2.41 30.86 0.23
C ALA A 10 -2.04 30.00 -0.98
N LEU A 11 -0.77 30.08 -1.38
CA LEU A 11 -0.17 29.18 -2.35
C LEU A 11 0.04 27.84 -1.63
N ILE A 12 -0.93 26.92 -1.75
CA ILE A 12 -0.77 25.55 -1.26
C ILE A 12 0.27 24.90 -2.19
N LEU A 13 1.48 24.74 -1.65
CA LEU A 13 2.55 23.99 -2.28
C LEU A 13 2.08 22.54 -2.35
N SER A 14 1.78 22.04 -3.56
CA SER A 14 1.47 20.63 -3.79
C SER A 14 2.70 19.80 -3.45
N ILE A 15 2.71 19.21 -2.24
CA ILE A 15 3.70 18.23 -1.82
C ILE A 15 3.35 16.90 -2.52
N LEU A 16 3.50 16.87 -3.84
CA LEU A 16 3.86 15.61 -4.49
C LEU A 16 5.34 15.44 -4.19
N GLY A 17 5.63 14.62 -3.17
CA GLY A 17 6.91 13.95 -3.10
C GLY A 17 7.21 13.41 -4.50
N SER A 18 8.32 13.87 -5.10
CA SER A 18 8.65 13.50 -6.46
C SER A 18 9.00 12.01 -6.45
N ILE A 19 8.04 11.15 -6.78
CA ILE A 19 8.31 9.74 -7.02
C ILE A 19 9.13 9.68 -8.30
N THR A 20 10.46 9.61 -8.17
CA THR A 20 11.33 9.28 -9.29
C THR A 20 11.19 7.80 -9.55
N VAL A 21 10.14 7.42 -10.28
CA VAL A 21 10.00 6.07 -10.82
C VAL A 21 11.03 5.93 -11.93
N SER A 22 11.99 5.02 -11.77
CA SER A 22 12.82 4.60 -12.90
C SER A 22 11.89 4.01 -13.96
N ALA A 23 12.04 4.39 -15.24
CA ALA A 23 11.16 3.87 -16.29
C ALA A 23 11.08 2.33 -16.20
N ALA A 24 9.86 1.79 -16.09
CA ALA A 24 9.63 0.36 -16.11
C ALA A 24 10.30 -0.22 -17.36
N GLY A 25 11.18 -1.20 -17.16
CA GLY A 25 11.75 -1.94 -18.28
C GLY A 25 10.62 -2.68 -18.99
N THR A 26 10.75 -2.90 -20.30
CA THR A 26 9.84 -3.81 -21.01
C THR A 26 10.54 -5.16 -21.11
N SER A 27 9.87 -6.23 -20.67
CA SER A 27 10.37 -7.60 -20.83
C SER A 27 10.30 -8.01 -22.30
N ASN A 28 10.92 -9.16 -22.62
CA ASN A 28 11.02 -9.65 -24.00
C ASN A 28 9.67 -10.04 -24.63
N ASP A 29 8.63 -10.25 -23.83
CA ASP A 29 7.25 -10.53 -24.25
C ASP A 29 6.36 -9.27 -24.30
N GLY A 30 6.91 -8.09 -24.01
CA GLY A 30 6.22 -6.81 -24.11
C GLY A 30 5.39 -6.43 -22.89
N ILE A 31 5.41 -7.24 -21.82
CA ILE A 31 4.81 -6.90 -20.54
C ILE A 31 5.75 -5.92 -19.78
N PRO A 32 5.25 -4.92 -19.05
CA PRO A 32 6.11 -4.06 -18.24
C PRO A 32 6.74 -4.82 -17.06
N GLU A 33 7.98 -4.48 -16.68
CA GLU A 33 8.69 -5.05 -15.54
C GLU A 33 8.78 -4.03 -14.40
N ALA A 34 8.55 -4.50 -13.18
CA ALA A 34 8.72 -3.72 -11.97
C ALA A 34 10.18 -3.25 -11.78
N SER A 35 10.34 -2.08 -11.17
CA SER A 35 11.64 -1.47 -10.94
C SER A 35 11.74 -0.90 -9.53
N MET A 36 12.97 -0.68 -9.06
CA MET A 36 13.20 -0.12 -7.74
C MET A 36 12.90 1.38 -7.73
N TYR A 37 12.23 1.85 -6.69
CA TYR A 37 12.07 3.26 -6.39
C TYR A 37 12.10 3.47 -4.88
N THR A 38 12.44 4.68 -4.45
CA THR A 38 12.36 5.09 -3.04
C THR A 38 11.20 6.05 -2.88
N ASP A 39 10.26 5.71 -2.00
CA ASP A 39 9.14 6.57 -1.65
C ASP A 39 9.63 7.70 -0.73
N SER A 40 9.34 8.95 -1.09
CA SER A 40 9.86 10.10 -0.35
C SER A 40 9.16 10.36 0.98
N ASN A 41 7.96 9.82 1.19
CA ASN A 41 7.19 10.07 2.42
C ASN A 41 7.62 9.10 3.53
N THR A 42 7.85 7.84 3.16
CA THR A 42 8.26 6.76 4.06
C THR A 42 9.77 6.51 4.08
N ASN A 43 10.50 7.03 3.08
CA ASN A 43 11.91 6.72 2.81
C ASN A 43 12.20 5.23 2.60
N MET A 44 11.17 4.42 2.31
CA MET A 44 11.32 3.00 2.00
C MET A 44 11.64 2.81 0.52
N THR A 45 12.48 1.82 0.23
CA THR A 45 12.74 1.40 -1.16
C THR A 45 11.89 0.19 -1.50
N PHE A 46 11.07 0.33 -2.54
CA PHE A 46 10.14 -0.67 -3.02
C PHE A 46 10.58 -1.21 -4.38
N LEU A 47 10.21 -2.46 -4.66
CA LEU A 47 10.09 -2.95 -6.03
C LEU A 47 8.67 -2.67 -6.51
N GLY A 48 8.49 -1.95 -7.62
CA GLY A 48 7.15 -1.52 -8.00
C GLY A 48 6.94 -1.17 -9.45
N TYR A 49 5.69 -0.85 -9.76
CA TYR A 49 5.17 -0.59 -11.09
C TYR A 49 4.24 0.62 -11.06
N ALA A 50 4.33 1.47 -12.09
CA ALA A 50 3.49 2.65 -12.23
C ALA A 50 2.84 2.68 -13.62
N ASN A 51 1.56 3.01 -13.69
CA ASN A 51 0.90 3.34 -14.95
C ASN A 51 -0.28 4.28 -14.76
N ALA A 52 -0.35 5.34 -15.56
CA ALA A 52 -1.50 6.26 -15.63
C ALA A 52 -2.03 6.77 -14.27
N GLY A 53 -1.13 6.99 -13.30
CA GLY A 53 -1.47 7.46 -11.95
C GLY A 53 -1.63 6.34 -10.91
N PHE A 54 -1.78 5.09 -11.35
CA PHE A 54 -1.67 3.93 -10.46
C PHE A 54 -0.21 3.64 -10.12
N HIS A 55 0.05 3.23 -8.89
CA HIS A 55 1.34 2.78 -8.39
C HIS A 55 1.19 1.59 -7.46
N PHE A 56 2.05 0.60 -7.67
CA PHE A 56 2.26 -0.52 -6.77
C PHE A 56 3.71 -0.54 -6.32
N GLY A 57 3.94 -0.84 -5.05
CA GLY A 57 5.25 -1.17 -4.51
C GLY A 57 5.15 -2.33 -3.52
N MET A 58 6.21 -3.14 -3.46
CA MET A 58 6.35 -4.18 -2.46
C MET A 58 7.75 -4.24 -1.86
N VAL A 59 7.80 -4.68 -0.61
CA VAL A 59 9.03 -5.06 0.10
C VAL A 59 8.79 -6.40 0.78
N LEU A 60 9.73 -7.32 0.63
CA LEU A 60 9.77 -8.60 1.31
C LEU A 60 10.84 -8.59 2.41
N PRO A 61 10.66 -9.37 3.49
CA PRO A 61 11.76 -9.64 4.40
C PRO A 61 12.88 -10.40 3.69
N SER A 62 14.08 -10.39 4.27
CA SER A 62 15.23 -11.16 3.74
C SER A 62 15.03 -12.69 3.78
N ASP A 63 14.10 -13.17 4.61
CA ASP A 63 13.63 -14.57 4.66
C ASP A 63 12.09 -14.55 4.60
N PRO A 64 11.49 -14.35 3.41
CA PRO A 64 10.05 -14.21 3.27
C PRO A 64 9.33 -15.49 3.70
N LYS A 65 8.26 -15.33 4.48
CA LYS A 65 7.39 -16.43 4.89
C LYS A 65 5.96 -16.12 4.48
N ASP A 66 5.31 -15.27 5.26
CA ASP A 66 3.87 -15.04 5.18
C ASP A 66 3.55 -13.56 4.92
N ASP A 67 4.49 -12.65 5.23
CA ASP A 67 4.24 -11.22 5.35
C ASP A 67 5.04 -10.42 4.31
N LEU A 68 4.48 -9.28 3.91
CA LEU A 68 5.13 -8.30 3.04
C LEU A 68 4.62 -6.88 3.30
N ILE A 69 5.38 -5.86 2.93
CA ILE A 69 4.93 -4.46 2.92
C ILE A 69 4.46 -4.14 1.52
N ILE A 70 3.34 -3.44 1.42
CA ILE A 70 2.71 -3.06 0.16
C ILE A 70 2.44 -1.57 0.17
N GLN A 71 2.73 -0.91 -0.94
CA GLN A 71 2.24 0.41 -1.27
C GLN A 71 1.29 0.30 -2.46
N LEU A 72 0.10 0.87 -2.32
CA LEU A 72 -0.91 0.99 -3.36
C LEU A 72 -1.32 2.46 -3.46
N VAL A 73 -0.99 3.11 -4.58
CA VAL A 73 -1.46 4.45 -4.89
C VAL A 73 -2.40 4.35 -6.08
N SER A 74 -3.62 4.85 -5.92
CA SER A 74 -4.64 4.81 -6.98
C SER A 74 -5.15 6.21 -7.26
N PRO A 75 -5.34 6.58 -8.54
CA PRO A 75 -5.91 7.86 -8.88
C PRO A 75 -7.40 7.90 -8.50
N LEU A 76 -7.85 9.07 -8.11
CA LEU A 76 -9.23 9.37 -7.73
C LEU A 76 -9.80 10.44 -8.65
N LYS A 77 -11.12 10.45 -8.75
CA LYS A 77 -11.89 11.50 -9.41
C LYS A 77 -12.81 12.14 -8.38
N ASP A 78 -12.62 13.43 -8.15
CA ASP A 78 -13.39 14.20 -7.16
C ASP A 78 -13.35 13.54 -5.76
N GLY A 79 -12.20 12.96 -5.38
CA GLY A 79 -12.00 12.24 -4.12
C GLY A 79 -12.63 10.84 -4.05
N GLY A 80 -13.23 10.34 -5.14
CA GLY A 80 -13.84 9.01 -5.25
C GLY A 80 -13.05 8.06 -6.16
N GLY A 81 -13.20 6.76 -5.91
CA GLY A 81 -12.56 5.69 -6.66
C GLY A 81 -11.92 4.64 -5.76
N TRP A 82 -11.31 3.64 -6.39
CA TRP A 82 -10.56 2.58 -5.72
C TRP A 82 -9.43 2.08 -6.62
N GLY A 83 -8.43 1.44 -6.04
CA GLY A 83 -7.40 0.71 -6.77
C GLY A 83 -7.19 -0.67 -6.18
N GLY A 84 -6.65 -1.59 -6.96
CA GLY A 84 -6.35 -2.93 -6.50
C GLY A 84 -5.19 -3.58 -7.23
N ILE A 85 -4.56 -4.51 -6.52
CA ILE A 85 -3.52 -5.40 -7.05
C ILE A 85 -3.98 -6.85 -6.89
N ASP A 86 -3.83 -7.63 -7.96
CA ASP A 86 -4.00 -9.08 -8.01
C ASP A 86 -2.62 -9.73 -8.03
N PHE A 87 -2.39 -10.73 -7.17
CA PHE A 87 -1.11 -11.45 -7.09
C PHE A 87 -0.92 -12.53 -8.17
N GLY A 88 -1.70 -12.46 -9.24
CA GLY A 88 -1.56 -13.22 -10.48
C GLY A 88 -1.82 -12.37 -11.74
N GLU A 89 -1.79 -13.04 -12.88
CA GLU A 89 -1.98 -12.42 -14.20
C GLU A 89 -3.46 -12.16 -14.53
N TYR A 90 -4.38 -12.88 -13.87
CA TYR A 90 -5.81 -12.82 -14.14
C TYR A 90 -6.56 -12.55 -12.86
N MET A 91 -7.64 -11.76 -12.94
CA MET A 91 -8.48 -11.38 -11.80
C MET A 91 -8.96 -12.56 -10.94
N THR A 92 -9.13 -13.74 -11.54
CA THR A 92 -9.72 -14.89 -10.85
C THR A 92 -8.67 -15.82 -10.27
N GLY A 93 -8.91 -16.31 -9.06
CA GLY A 93 -8.13 -17.39 -8.44
C GLY A 93 -6.95 -16.95 -7.60
N HIS A 94 -6.72 -15.64 -7.46
CA HIS A 94 -5.64 -15.08 -6.66
C HIS A 94 -6.15 -14.10 -5.61
N LEU A 95 -5.35 -13.91 -4.57
CA LEU A 95 -5.55 -12.87 -3.56
C LEU A 95 -5.40 -11.50 -4.23
N ILE A 96 -6.44 -10.69 -4.05
CA ILE A 96 -6.51 -9.31 -4.47
C ILE A 96 -6.44 -8.43 -3.23
N LEU A 97 -5.73 -7.32 -3.29
CA LEU A 97 -5.77 -6.27 -2.27
C LEU A 97 -6.29 -5.00 -2.90
N ALA A 98 -7.45 -4.53 -2.41
CA ALA A 98 -8.06 -3.29 -2.86
C ALA A 98 -7.97 -2.22 -1.78
N ALA A 99 -7.80 -0.96 -2.19
CA ALA A 99 -7.88 0.18 -1.27
C ALA A 99 -8.70 1.33 -1.87
N TRP A 100 -9.36 2.07 -0.98
CA TRP A 100 -10.17 3.23 -1.32
C TRP A 100 -10.24 4.22 -0.14
N PRO A 101 -10.60 5.48 -0.38
CA PRO A 101 -10.93 6.42 0.69
C PRO A 101 -12.10 5.90 1.53
N GLN A 102 -11.89 5.58 2.80
CA GLN A 102 -13.00 5.26 3.71
C GLN A 102 -13.78 6.54 4.04
N ASN A 103 -13.05 7.59 4.41
CA ASN A 103 -13.58 8.93 4.58
C ASN A 103 -12.52 9.95 4.17
N ALA A 104 -12.75 10.60 3.02
CA ALA A 104 -11.85 11.64 2.52
C ALA A 104 -11.69 12.83 3.49
N LYS A 105 -12.69 13.12 4.33
CA LYS A 105 -12.61 14.22 5.31
C LYS A 105 -11.71 13.90 6.49
N ASP A 106 -11.64 12.62 6.86
CA ASP A 106 -10.84 12.15 8.01
C ASP A 106 -9.48 11.59 7.56
N ASN A 107 -9.15 11.71 6.26
CA ASN A 107 -7.93 11.19 5.66
C ASN A 107 -7.73 9.68 5.93
N THR A 108 -8.83 8.91 5.98
CA THR A 108 -8.78 7.47 6.29
C THR A 108 -8.91 6.62 5.04
N VAL A 109 -8.13 5.54 5.01
CA VAL A 109 -8.05 4.59 3.90
C VAL A 109 -8.57 3.25 4.35
N MET A 110 -9.45 2.63 3.57
CA MET A 110 -9.84 1.23 3.73
C MET A 110 -8.94 0.36 2.88
N ILE A 111 -8.53 -0.79 3.41
CA ILE A 111 -7.81 -1.83 2.68
C ILE A 111 -8.59 -3.13 2.87
N SER A 112 -8.88 -3.82 1.77
CA SER A 112 -9.71 -5.02 1.80
C SER A 112 -9.08 -6.15 0.99
N PRO A 113 -8.75 -7.27 1.65
CA PRO A 113 -8.37 -8.50 0.97
C PRO A 113 -9.57 -9.13 0.27
N ARG A 114 -9.42 -9.45 -1.02
CA ARG A 114 -10.48 -9.96 -1.90
C ARG A 114 -10.00 -11.20 -2.67
N ILE A 115 -10.94 -11.92 -3.26
CA ILE A 115 -10.68 -12.97 -4.26
C ILE A 115 -11.83 -13.01 -5.26
N ALA A 116 -11.51 -13.21 -6.53
CA ALA A 116 -12.53 -13.41 -7.56
C ALA A 116 -12.61 -14.87 -8.03
N THR A 117 -13.84 -15.31 -8.28
CA THR A 117 -14.15 -16.63 -8.86
C THR A 117 -14.80 -16.52 -10.24
N GLY A 118 -15.07 -15.30 -10.69
CA GLY A 118 -15.54 -14.94 -12.02
C GLY A 118 -15.33 -13.45 -12.27
N TYR A 119 -15.86 -12.97 -13.39
CA TYR A 119 -15.71 -11.58 -13.85
C TYR A 119 -16.97 -10.73 -13.68
N GLU A 120 -18.04 -11.31 -13.14
CA GLU A 120 -19.29 -10.60 -12.89
C GLU A 120 -19.25 -9.95 -11.51
N ILE A 121 -19.92 -8.82 -11.30
CA ILE A 121 -19.96 -8.13 -9.98
C ILE A 121 -20.40 -9.08 -8.84
N SER A 122 -21.23 -10.09 -9.12
CA SER A 122 -21.72 -11.05 -8.12
C SER A 122 -20.72 -12.13 -7.72
N ASN A 123 -19.70 -12.41 -8.53
CA ASN A 123 -18.68 -13.43 -8.28
C ASN A 123 -17.24 -12.95 -8.52
N GLY A 124 -17.09 -11.64 -8.72
CA GLY A 124 -15.85 -10.89 -8.82
C GLY A 124 -15.14 -10.79 -7.47
N ALA A 125 -14.49 -9.66 -7.22
CA ALA A 125 -13.63 -9.42 -6.04
C ALA A 125 -14.42 -9.37 -4.71
N ASN A 126 -14.85 -10.53 -4.22
CA ASN A 126 -15.55 -10.73 -2.94
C ASN A 126 -14.55 -10.75 -1.77
N LEU A 127 -15.00 -10.48 -0.54
CA LEU A 127 -14.13 -10.53 0.64
C LEU A 127 -13.42 -11.88 0.77
N TYR A 128 -12.10 -11.83 0.93
CA TYR A 128 -11.25 -13.00 1.10
C TYR A 128 -11.44 -13.62 2.48
N LYS A 129 -11.65 -14.94 2.52
CA LYS A 129 -11.96 -15.68 3.76
C LYS A 129 -11.18 -16.99 3.90
N ALA A 130 -10.35 -17.34 2.92
CA ALA A 130 -9.67 -18.64 2.89
C ALA A 130 -8.52 -18.73 3.91
N ASN A 131 -7.77 -17.63 4.10
CA ASN A 131 -6.73 -17.51 5.11
C ASN A 131 -6.90 -16.23 5.94
N PRO A 132 -6.50 -16.21 7.22
CA PRO A 132 -6.47 -14.98 8.01
C PRO A 132 -5.47 -13.98 7.43
N ILE A 133 -5.92 -12.74 7.22
CA ILE A 133 -5.08 -11.63 6.77
C ILE A 133 -5.12 -10.54 7.83
N THR A 134 -3.95 -9.98 8.17
CA THR A 134 -3.86 -8.79 9.02
C THR A 134 -3.31 -7.62 8.22
N ILE A 135 -3.90 -6.43 8.42
CA ILE A 135 -3.46 -5.21 7.76
C ILE A 135 -3.04 -4.21 8.83
N THR A 136 -1.78 -3.76 8.77
CA THR A 136 -1.23 -2.74 9.65
C THR A 136 -0.73 -1.58 8.81
N GLN A 137 -1.44 -0.45 8.84
CA GLN A 137 -1.08 0.73 8.06
C GLN A 137 0.22 1.38 8.56
N ILE A 138 1.03 1.86 7.61
CA ILE A 138 2.18 2.72 7.82
C ILE A 138 1.70 4.16 7.57
N PRO A 139 1.52 4.99 8.62
CA PRO A 139 0.84 6.27 8.51
C PRO A 139 1.47 7.23 7.50
N ASP A 140 2.81 7.32 7.45
CA ASP A 140 3.52 8.26 6.58
C ASP A 140 3.29 7.98 5.08
N GLY A 141 2.96 6.73 4.73
CA GLY A 141 2.63 6.32 3.36
C GLY A 141 1.13 6.16 3.11
N THR A 142 0.28 6.50 4.08
CA THR A 142 -1.18 6.26 4.04
C THR A 142 -1.95 7.55 4.16
N PHE A 143 -2.57 8.00 3.05
CA PHE A 143 -3.31 9.26 2.99
C PHE A 143 -4.25 9.30 1.78
N VAL A 144 -5.20 10.24 1.80
CA VAL A 144 -6.16 10.55 0.75
C VAL A 144 -6.08 12.03 0.43
N ASN A 145 -6.15 12.37 -0.84
CA ASN A 145 -6.48 13.72 -1.30
C ASN A 145 -7.48 13.64 -2.47
N ASP A 146 -7.84 14.77 -3.07
CA ASP A 146 -8.85 14.80 -4.14
C ASP A 146 -8.47 14.00 -5.40
N THR A 147 -7.18 13.70 -5.57
CA THR A 147 -6.62 13.09 -6.78
C THR A 147 -6.08 11.68 -6.57
N HIS A 148 -5.76 11.27 -5.35
CA HIS A 148 -5.17 9.96 -5.06
C HIS A 148 -5.53 9.46 -3.67
N VAL A 149 -5.66 8.13 -3.58
CA VAL A 149 -5.53 7.38 -2.33
C VAL A 149 -4.17 6.69 -2.33
N SER A 150 -3.43 6.82 -1.25
CA SER A 150 -2.20 6.08 -0.97
C SER A 150 -2.43 5.19 0.24
N ALA A 151 -2.17 3.90 0.09
CA ALA A 151 -2.25 2.91 1.15
C ALA A 151 -0.89 2.22 1.26
N THR A 152 -0.15 2.47 2.35
CA THR A 152 1.09 1.74 2.63
C THR A 152 0.90 0.93 3.91
N PHE A 153 1.14 -0.37 3.86
CA PHE A 153 0.79 -1.26 4.98
C PHE A 153 1.61 -2.55 4.99
N VAL A 154 1.77 -3.12 6.18
CA VAL A 154 2.19 -4.51 6.36
C VAL A 154 0.97 -5.40 6.14
N CYS A 155 1.12 -6.36 5.22
CA CYS A 155 0.13 -7.37 4.86
C CYS A 155 0.56 -8.71 5.44
N GLY A 156 0.03 -9.04 6.62
CA GLY A 156 0.36 -10.28 7.32
C GLY A 156 -0.47 -11.46 6.81
N GLY A 157 0.18 -12.58 6.50
CA GLY A 157 -0.45 -13.78 5.93
C GLY A 157 -0.77 -13.69 4.43
N CYS A 158 -0.28 -12.68 3.73
CA CYS A 158 -0.60 -12.41 2.33
C CYS A 158 0.26 -13.21 1.35
N LEU A 159 1.36 -13.82 1.80
CA LEU A 159 2.05 -14.89 1.07
C LEU A 159 1.43 -16.23 1.48
N ASN A 160 0.50 -16.71 0.69
CA ASN A 160 -0.25 -17.94 0.96
C ASN A 160 -0.58 -18.70 -0.33
N SER A 161 -1.39 -19.76 -0.25
CA SER A 161 -1.72 -20.61 -1.39
C SER A 161 -2.46 -19.93 -2.54
N ASP A 162 -3.11 -18.79 -2.27
CA ASP A 162 -3.85 -18.00 -3.26
C ASP A 162 -3.03 -16.80 -3.75
N SER A 163 -1.76 -16.67 -3.33
CA SER A 163 -0.84 -15.60 -3.74
C SER A 163 0.38 -16.18 -4.46
N PHE A 164 1.39 -15.36 -4.69
CA PHE A 164 2.71 -15.84 -5.09
C PHE A 164 3.44 -16.48 -3.90
N GLY A 165 4.31 -17.45 -4.18
CA GLY A 165 5.08 -18.15 -3.17
C GLY A 165 6.28 -17.34 -2.69
N ALA A 166 6.60 -17.42 -1.39
CA ALA A 166 7.77 -16.76 -0.82
C ALA A 166 9.11 -17.19 -1.47
N SER A 167 9.16 -18.39 -2.06
CA SER A 167 10.34 -18.89 -2.79
C SER A 167 10.40 -18.50 -4.26
N ASP A 168 9.34 -17.89 -4.80
CA ASP A 168 9.25 -17.57 -6.21
C ASP A 168 10.30 -16.54 -6.59
N LYS A 169 10.94 -16.73 -7.75
CA LYS A 169 11.96 -15.81 -8.26
C LYS A 169 11.37 -14.73 -9.16
N THR A 170 10.25 -15.04 -9.77
CA THR A 170 9.51 -14.19 -10.68
C THR A 170 8.02 -14.44 -10.49
N ALA A 171 7.20 -13.41 -10.64
CA ALA A 171 5.75 -13.50 -10.67
C ALA A 171 5.21 -12.53 -11.72
N THR A 172 3.94 -12.70 -12.09
CA THR A 172 3.18 -11.73 -12.87
C THR A 172 2.01 -11.30 -12.00
N PHE A 173 1.90 -10.00 -11.77
CA PHE A 173 0.78 -9.40 -11.05
C PHE A 173 -0.04 -8.57 -12.01
N SER A 174 -1.25 -8.22 -11.59
CA SER A 174 -2.12 -7.35 -12.37
C SER A 174 -2.69 -6.25 -11.51
N TYR A 175 -2.84 -5.07 -12.09
CA TYR A 175 -3.49 -3.95 -11.44
C TYR A 175 -4.81 -3.61 -12.12
N ALA A 176 -5.69 -2.99 -11.35
CA ALA A 176 -6.89 -2.35 -11.84
C ALA A 176 -7.27 -1.19 -10.92
N TYR A 177 -7.93 -0.18 -11.46
CA TYR A 177 -8.54 0.88 -10.67
C TYR A 177 -9.81 1.39 -11.34
N ALA A 178 -10.70 2.00 -10.58
CA ALA A 178 -11.89 2.65 -11.11
C ALA A 178 -12.05 4.04 -10.49
N TYR A 179 -12.54 4.99 -11.28
CA TYR A 179 -12.91 6.31 -10.77
C TYR A 179 -14.28 6.33 -10.09
N ASP A 180 -15.14 5.36 -10.42
CA ASP A 180 -16.42 5.23 -9.74
C ASP A 180 -16.17 4.75 -8.29
N PRO A 181 -16.69 5.48 -7.29
CA PRO A 181 -16.49 5.11 -5.89
C PRO A 181 -17.18 3.78 -5.55
N VAL A 182 -16.72 3.16 -4.47
CA VAL A 182 -17.38 1.99 -3.89
C VAL A 182 -18.75 2.35 -3.30
N ASP A 183 -19.65 1.36 -3.22
CA ASP A 183 -21.06 1.57 -2.78
C ASP A 183 -21.16 2.08 -1.32
N ASP A 184 -20.36 1.50 -0.42
CA ASP A 184 -20.26 1.88 0.99
C ASP A 184 -18.78 1.91 1.41
N PRO A 185 -18.15 3.09 1.42
CA PRO A 185 -16.74 3.23 1.77
C PRO A 185 -16.37 2.72 3.18
N SER A 186 -17.34 2.63 4.09
CA SER A 186 -17.13 2.17 5.46
C SER A 186 -17.21 0.66 5.65
N ASP A 187 -17.73 -0.07 4.66
CA ASP A 187 -17.85 -1.52 4.67
C ASP A 187 -16.69 -2.18 3.92
N VAL A 188 -15.92 -3.01 4.63
CA VAL A 188 -14.79 -3.75 4.05
C VAL A 188 -15.22 -4.79 3.01
N ASP A 189 -16.48 -5.26 3.03
CA ASP A 189 -17.08 -6.19 2.05
C ASP A 189 -17.93 -5.45 0.99
N THR A 190 -17.83 -4.12 0.93
CA THR A 190 -18.55 -3.32 -0.06
C THR A 190 -18.27 -3.78 -1.49
N LYS A 191 -19.20 -3.52 -2.41
CA LYS A 191 -18.98 -3.85 -3.82
C LYS A 191 -18.02 -2.86 -4.44
N LEU A 192 -17.05 -3.39 -5.17
CA LEU A 192 -16.21 -2.59 -6.05
C LEU A 192 -16.96 -2.35 -7.36
N SER A 193 -16.92 -1.11 -7.84
CA SER A 193 -17.40 -0.75 -9.18
C SER A 193 -16.56 -1.45 -10.26
N ASP A 194 -17.09 -1.57 -11.48
CA ASP A 194 -16.37 -2.18 -12.60
C ASP A 194 -15.24 -1.26 -13.08
N HIS A 195 -13.99 -1.74 -13.03
CA HIS A 195 -12.80 -1.02 -13.44
C HIS A 195 -12.67 -0.84 -14.97
N THR A 196 -13.61 -1.35 -15.75
CA THR A 196 -13.68 -1.16 -17.20
C THR A 196 -14.78 -0.20 -17.62
N ALA A 197 -15.64 0.22 -16.70
CA ALA A 197 -16.85 0.99 -17.00
C ALA A 197 -16.58 2.32 -17.71
N ASN A 198 -15.46 2.99 -17.39
CA ASN A 198 -15.10 4.28 -17.98
C ASN A 198 -13.79 4.23 -18.79
N GLY A 199 -13.30 3.03 -19.12
CA GLY A 199 -12.07 2.82 -19.88
C GLY A 199 -10.79 3.02 -19.09
N GLU A 200 -10.84 2.83 -17.76
CA GLU A 200 -9.65 2.88 -16.91
C GLU A 200 -8.64 1.78 -17.28
N PRO A 201 -7.33 2.09 -17.26
CA PRO A 201 -6.27 1.11 -17.46
C PRO A 201 -6.26 0.00 -16.42
N TYR A 202 -5.97 -1.21 -16.88
CA TYR A 202 -5.69 -2.38 -16.09
C TYR A 202 -4.69 -3.25 -16.86
N GLY A 203 -4.11 -4.25 -16.20
CA GLY A 203 -3.34 -5.28 -16.90
C GLY A 203 -2.13 -5.79 -16.13
N PRO A 204 -1.39 -6.72 -16.74
CA PRO A 204 -0.30 -7.41 -16.08
C PRO A 204 1.00 -6.60 -16.10
N PHE A 205 1.85 -6.89 -15.13
CA PHE A 205 3.25 -6.51 -15.09
C PHE A 205 4.07 -7.62 -14.42
N HIS A 206 5.32 -7.77 -14.81
CA HIS A 206 6.23 -8.75 -14.24
C HIS A 206 6.96 -8.20 -13.02
N VAL A 207 7.25 -9.11 -12.11
CA VAL A 207 7.95 -8.83 -10.86
C VAL A 207 9.05 -9.86 -10.69
N THR A 208 10.30 -9.42 -10.71
CA THR A 208 11.42 -10.21 -10.21
C THR A 208 11.42 -10.20 -8.67
N VAL A 209 10.61 -11.08 -8.06
CA VAL A 209 10.30 -11.14 -6.62
C VAL A 209 11.53 -11.04 -5.72
N ALA A 210 12.62 -11.72 -6.06
CA ALA A 210 13.85 -11.70 -5.27
C ALA A 210 14.49 -10.29 -5.13
N ARG A 211 14.12 -9.33 -5.98
CA ARG A 211 14.58 -7.93 -5.87
C ARG A 211 13.80 -7.11 -4.84
N ALA A 212 12.66 -7.61 -4.35
CA ALA A 212 11.88 -6.97 -3.31
C ALA A 212 12.38 -7.32 -1.90
N GLU A 213 13.25 -8.32 -1.75
CA GLU A 213 13.85 -8.70 -0.46
C GLU A 213 14.70 -7.56 0.10
N SER A 214 14.45 -7.17 1.35
CA SER A 214 15.16 -6.10 2.04
C SER A 214 15.51 -6.50 3.47
N SER A 215 16.69 -6.07 3.93
CA SER A 215 17.07 -6.14 5.34
C SER A 215 16.37 -5.07 6.19
N ASP A 216 15.82 -4.03 5.56
CA ASP A 216 15.11 -2.94 6.23
C ASP A 216 13.62 -3.23 6.44
N PHE A 217 13.16 -4.42 6.06
CA PHE A 217 11.78 -4.86 6.29
C PHE A 217 11.39 -4.77 7.78
N ASP A 218 12.27 -5.26 8.65
CA ASP A 218 12.08 -5.24 10.10
C ASP A 218 12.27 -3.83 10.70
N HIS A 219 12.82 -2.89 9.93
CA HIS A 219 12.94 -1.46 10.29
C HIS A 219 11.72 -0.64 9.83
N GLY A 220 10.72 -1.27 9.22
CA GLY A 220 9.53 -0.66 8.58
C GLY A 220 8.52 0.01 9.51
N GLY A 221 9.00 0.64 10.58
CA GLY A 221 8.20 1.45 11.48
C GLY A 221 9.09 2.20 12.47
N GLU A 222 9.23 3.51 12.20
CA GLU A 222 9.62 4.58 13.14
C GLU A 222 11.09 5.08 13.09
N TRP A 223 11.27 6.23 12.43
CA TRP A 223 12.17 7.29 12.90
C TRP A 223 11.28 8.43 13.40
N HIS A 224 11.10 8.56 14.72
CA HIS A 224 10.51 9.77 15.31
C HIS A 224 11.66 10.67 15.79
N CYS A 225 11.84 11.81 15.12
CA CYS A 225 12.72 12.87 15.59
C CYS A 225 11.87 13.89 16.35
N ASP A 226 12.04 14.01 17.66
CA ASP A 226 11.39 15.10 18.41
C ASP A 226 12.10 16.45 18.10
N TRP A 227 11.41 17.56 18.36
CA TRP A 227 11.78 18.93 17.97
C TRP A 227 13.14 19.45 18.47
N ASP A 228 13.81 18.69 19.34
CA ASP A 228 15.10 19.04 19.94
C ASP A 228 16.32 18.34 19.30
N GLY A 229 16.12 17.49 18.27
CA GLY A 229 17.22 16.90 17.50
C GLY A 229 17.89 15.68 18.15
N ASP A 230 17.26 15.09 19.16
CA ASP A 230 17.62 13.77 19.70
C ASP A 230 16.69 12.72 19.09
N CYS A 231 17.25 11.77 18.32
CA CYS A 231 16.51 10.62 17.79
C CYS A 231 16.37 9.57 18.89
N GLU A 232 15.20 9.46 19.51
CA GLU A 232 14.87 8.29 20.33
C GLU A 232 14.14 7.25 19.46
N CYS A 233 14.75 6.08 19.28
CA CYS A 233 14.13 4.95 18.59
C CYS A 233 13.00 4.39 19.45
N TRP A 234 11.75 4.61 19.03
CA TRP A 234 10.64 3.80 19.47
C TRP A 234 10.48 2.66 18.46
N CYS A 235 10.37 1.42 18.94
CA CYS A 235 10.13 0.25 18.08
C CYS A 235 8.65 -0.12 18.21
N VAL A 236 7.94 -0.18 17.09
CA VAL A 236 6.72 -1.00 16.99
C VAL A 236 7.17 -2.46 16.92
N VAL A 237 7.06 -3.17 18.04
CA VAL A 237 7.56 -4.55 18.17
C VAL A 237 6.77 -5.53 17.29
N TYR A 238 7.42 -6.10 16.27
CA TYR A 238 7.13 -7.43 15.73
C TYR A 238 8.32 -8.36 16.08
N GLY A 239 8.18 -9.16 17.15
CA GLY A 239 9.15 -10.21 17.52
C GLY A 239 10.32 -9.80 18.44
N ASP A 240 10.90 -10.81 19.12
CA ASP A 240 11.79 -10.71 20.29
C ASP A 240 13.24 -10.22 20.02
N ARG A 241 13.51 -9.34 19.05
CA ARG A 241 14.88 -8.84 18.81
C ARG A 241 14.96 -7.33 18.59
N CYS A 242 15.43 -6.62 19.62
CA CYS A 242 15.98 -5.27 19.48
C CYS A 242 17.49 -5.35 19.19
N CYS A 243 17.95 -4.72 18.10
CA CYS A 243 19.38 -4.46 17.89
C CYS A 243 19.77 -3.18 18.65
N GLY A 244 20.56 -3.36 19.72
CA GLY A 244 20.94 -2.27 20.63
C GLY A 244 22.18 -1.48 20.19
N GLY A 245 22.23 -0.23 20.65
CA GLY A 245 23.43 0.61 20.69
C GLY A 245 23.42 1.52 21.93
N GLY A 246 24.03 1.06 23.03
CA GLY A 246 24.57 1.93 24.09
C GLY A 246 23.69 2.18 25.34
N ASN A 247 24.17 1.64 26.46
CA ASN A 247 23.87 1.96 27.87
C ASN A 247 22.46 1.68 28.44
N TRP A 248 22.46 0.79 29.43
CA TRP A 248 21.36 0.44 30.30
C TRP A 248 20.85 1.66 31.09
N LEU A 249 19.63 2.11 30.80
CA LEU A 249 18.82 2.85 31.76
C LEU A 249 17.62 1.97 32.12
N GLU A 250 17.56 1.56 33.38
CA GLU A 250 16.38 0.93 33.98
C GLU A 250 15.21 1.93 33.93
N PHE A 251 14.28 1.75 32.99
CA PHE A 251 12.92 2.28 33.15
C PHE A 251 11.98 1.14 33.54
N LYS A 252 11.69 1.07 34.83
CA LYS A 252 10.51 0.36 35.34
C LYS A 252 9.27 1.10 34.84
N LEU A 253 8.58 0.56 33.84
CA LEU A 253 7.15 0.79 33.70
C LEU A 253 6.45 -0.49 33.25
N TRP A 254 5.63 -1.00 34.16
CA TRP A 254 4.73 -2.12 33.93
C TRP A 254 3.54 -1.64 33.10
N ILE A 255 3.34 -2.18 31.91
CA ILE A 255 1.99 -2.37 31.37
C ILE A 255 1.89 -3.82 30.91
N VAL A 256 1.07 -4.57 31.64
CA VAL A 256 0.70 -5.94 31.37
C VAL A 256 -0.80 -5.94 31.06
N ILE A 257 -1.20 -6.91 30.24
CA ILE A 257 -2.53 -7.54 30.05
C ILE A 257 -3.46 -6.75 29.10
N VAL A 258 -4.18 -7.33 28.13
CA VAL A 258 -4.77 -8.68 28.07
C VAL A 258 -5.05 -9.14 26.63
N ARG A 259 -4.79 -10.43 26.35
CA ARG A 259 -5.47 -11.20 25.30
C ARG A 259 -6.97 -11.31 25.61
N LYS A 260 -7.79 -11.19 24.57
CA LYS A 260 -8.96 -12.06 24.42
C LYS A 260 -8.99 -12.60 23.00
#